data_AF-X5EDP1-F1
#
_entry.id   AF-X5EDP1-F1
#
_cell.length_a   1.000
_cell.length_b   1.000
_cell.length_c   1.000
_cell.angle_alpha   90.00
_cell.angle_beta   90.00
_cell.angle_gamma   90.00
#
_symmetry.space_group_name_H-M   'P 1'
#
loop_
_entity.id
_entity.type
_entity.pdbx_description
1 polymer ?
#
loop_
_entity_poly.entity_id
_entity_poly.type
_entity_poly.pdbx_seq_one_letter_code
_entity_poly.pdbx_strand_id
1 'polypeptide(L)'
;MSVLVVTDSSACLPPALATEYGITVLDFHAEGEGDDETTAGLGALELTACYARLLERSGDDGVVALHISKELSGTWSSASQAAAVLDGRVEVIDTMSGGMVIGQAAIAAARCADEGGSLDECRGAAQHVIDTGQLWLFVNRLDTLARGGRLTAGQRLLSTALAIKPIMHLAGGRLELAAKTRTRSKAMERMVTLAANAYRDVAEALLPSESSSEDGDTGEDAGTADEGADTTAEHAKSSEETVARITESDVVVRADGNGHDTDDADDADDDDVPDDGDEQNASAVSDKPEPESLDADDVPESPDRPRIFNFGGRDRSDKADKSEKSDKTDKAEKSEKTEHERLRLRRRAEEQVPLRDLPRVPMHLAVHHREAEDAAEELRANLRGQLPECVVISVVDISHAMAVHTGPGALAVSLVQD
;
A
#
# COMPACT_ATOMS: atom_id res chain seq x y z
N MET A 1 -17.78 -30.43 -0.55
CA MET A 1 -16.59 -29.72 -0.05
C MET A 1 -16.37 -28.57 -1.03
N SER A 2 -15.53 -27.60 -0.70
CA SER A 2 -15.36 -26.39 -1.49
C SER A 2 -13.90 -25.96 -1.47
N VAL A 3 -13.53 -25.11 -2.43
CA VAL A 3 -12.22 -24.48 -2.51
C VAL A 3 -11.91 -23.75 -1.19
N LEU A 4 -10.68 -23.87 -0.70
CA LEU A 4 -10.23 -23.13 0.48
C LEU A 4 -9.31 -21.96 0.09
N VAL A 5 -9.34 -20.91 0.89
CA VAL A 5 -8.55 -19.69 0.64
C VAL A 5 -7.46 -19.55 1.69
N VAL A 6 -6.26 -19.19 1.24
CA VAL A 6 -5.13 -18.86 2.10
C VAL A 6 -4.49 -17.54 1.68
N THR A 7 -4.11 -16.76 2.68
CA THR A 7 -3.34 -15.53 2.52
C THR A 7 -2.21 -15.47 3.54
N ASP A 8 -1.35 -14.47 3.43
CA ASP A 8 -0.41 -14.12 4.48
C ASP A 8 -0.84 -12.86 5.27
N SER A 9 -0.15 -12.59 6.39
CA SER A 9 -0.47 -11.49 7.29
C SER A 9 -0.30 -10.11 6.67
N SER A 10 0.35 -9.97 5.51
CA SER A 10 0.37 -8.68 4.79
C SER A 10 -0.99 -8.28 4.21
N ALA A 11 -1.96 -9.19 4.18
CA ALA A 11 -3.33 -8.85 3.78
C ALA A 11 -4.06 -7.95 4.78
N CYS A 12 -3.52 -7.79 6.00
CA CYS A 12 -4.14 -7.01 7.09
C CYS A 12 -5.61 -7.41 7.35
N LEU A 13 -5.97 -8.65 7.05
CA LEU A 13 -7.32 -9.17 7.23
C LEU A 13 -7.59 -9.34 8.73
N PRO A 14 -8.62 -8.66 9.30
CA PRO A 14 -8.98 -8.84 10.70
C PRO A 14 -9.23 -10.30 11.05
N PRO A 15 -8.76 -10.81 12.20
CA PRO A 15 -8.94 -12.22 12.59
C PRO A 15 -10.40 -12.68 12.64
N ALA A 16 -11.33 -11.77 12.98
CA ALA A 16 -12.76 -12.04 12.97
C ALA A 16 -13.27 -12.35 11.56
N LEU A 17 -12.89 -11.54 10.56
CA LEU A 17 -13.25 -11.78 9.16
C LEU A 17 -12.56 -13.03 8.61
N ALA A 18 -11.29 -13.25 8.95
CA ALA A 18 -10.61 -14.48 8.55
C ALA A 18 -11.34 -15.73 9.06
N THR A 19 -11.83 -15.69 10.31
CA THR A 19 -12.62 -16.78 10.91
C THR A 19 -13.99 -16.91 10.25
N GLU A 20 -14.70 -15.80 10.05
CA GLU A 20 -16.03 -15.75 9.41
C GLU A 20 -16.03 -16.39 8.02
N TYR A 21 -15.06 -16.01 7.18
CA TYR A 21 -14.95 -16.50 5.81
C TYR A 21 -14.09 -17.78 5.68
N GLY A 22 -13.63 -18.37 6.79
CA GLY A 22 -12.82 -19.58 6.78
C GLY A 22 -11.45 -19.45 6.09
N ILE A 23 -10.92 -18.22 6.01
CA ILE A 23 -9.66 -17.89 5.34
C ILE A 23 -8.49 -18.24 6.26
N THR A 24 -7.52 -19.00 5.74
CA THR A 24 -6.28 -19.29 6.48
C THR A 24 -5.31 -18.14 6.30
N VAL A 25 -4.77 -17.60 7.40
CA VAL A 25 -3.77 -16.51 7.38
C VAL A 25 -2.45 -17.04 7.92
N LEU A 26 -1.37 -16.88 7.14
CA LEU A 26 -0.02 -17.26 7.53
C LEU A 26 0.80 -16.03 7.95
N ASP A 27 1.37 -16.06 9.14
CA ASP A 27 2.18 -14.94 9.62
C ASP A 27 3.56 -14.91 8.97
N PHE A 28 3.96 -13.74 8.47
CA PHE A 28 5.36 -13.49 8.17
C PHE A 28 6.22 -13.49 9.42
N HIS A 29 7.48 -13.84 9.24
CA HIS A 29 8.47 -13.92 10.30
C HIS A 29 9.08 -12.53 10.52
N ALA A 30 9.25 -12.15 11.78
CA ALA A 30 10.00 -10.97 12.18
C ALA A 30 11.05 -11.37 13.23
N GLU A 31 12.25 -10.84 13.09
CA GLU A 31 13.37 -11.09 14.01
C GLU A 31 14.13 -9.79 14.29
N GLY A 32 14.59 -9.64 15.53
CA GLY A 32 15.24 -8.43 16.03
C GLY A 32 14.28 -7.58 16.86
N GLU A 33 14.72 -6.38 17.25
CA GLU A 33 13.93 -5.43 18.03
C GLU A 33 14.19 -4.00 17.53
N GLY A 34 13.15 -3.17 17.55
CA GLY A 34 13.24 -1.75 17.21
C GLY A 34 13.68 -1.49 15.77
N ASP A 35 14.62 -0.56 15.58
CA ASP A 35 15.05 -0.12 14.25
C ASP A 35 15.88 -1.17 13.47
N ASP A 36 16.39 -2.18 14.17
CA ASP A 36 17.17 -3.29 13.60
C ASP A 36 16.31 -4.53 13.31
N GLU A 37 15.00 -4.46 13.60
CA GLU A 37 14.07 -5.52 13.29
C GLU A 37 13.98 -5.76 11.77
N THR A 38 13.95 -7.01 11.38
CA THR A 38 13.87 -7.45 9.98
C THR A 38 12.77 -8.47 9.80
N THR A 39 12.33 -8.66 8.57
CA THR A 39 11.26 -9.61 8.24
C THR A 39 11.73 -10.62 7.21
N ALA A 40 11.25 -11.86 7.34
CA ALA A 40 11.32 -12.87 6.30
C ALA A 40 9.92 -13.25 5.83
N GLY A 41 9.75 -13.36 4.51
CA GLY A 41 8.53 -13.91 3.93
C GLY A 41 8.46 -15.42 4.09
N LEU A 42 7.34 -16.00 3.68
CA LEU A 42 7.12 -17.45 3.81
C LEU A 42 8.01 -18.28 2.85
N GLY A 43 8.59 -19.36 3.36
CA GLY A 43 9.38 -20.36 2.65
C GLY A 43 8.54 -21.46 1.99
N ALA A 44 9.15 -22.15 1.02
CA ALA A 44 8.43 -23.16 0.23
C ALA A 44 7.95 -24.37 1.07
N LEU A 45 8.72 -24.79 2.09
CA LEU A 45 8.35 -25.94 2.92
C LEU A 45 7.11 -25.67 3.79
N GLU A 46 7.04 -24.50 4.43
CA GLU A 46 5.88 -24.12 5.25
C GLU A 46 4.62 -23.93 4.39
N LEU A 47 4.75 -23.33 3.20
CA LEU A 47 3.65 -23.18 2.26
C LEU A 47 3.18 -24.54 1.73
N THR A 48 4.10 -25.44 1.38
CA THR A 48 3.75 -26.80 0.94
C THR A 48 2.95 -27.55 2.01
N ALA A 49 3.40 -27.48 3.27
CA ALA A 49 2.71 -28.11 4.38
C ALA A 49 1.31 -27.50 4.62
N CYS A 50 1.20 -26.17 4.54
CA CYS A 50 -0.08 -25.48 4.65
C CYS A 50 -1.05 -25.90 3.54
N TYR A 51 -0.62 -25.82 2.28
CA TYR A 51 -1.44 -26.14 1.13
C TYR A 51 -1.88 -27.60 1.12
N ALA A 52 -0.99 -28.54 1.44
CA ALA A 52 -1.35 -29.96 1.55
C ALA A 52 -2.43 -30.20 2.63
N ARG A 53 -2.34 -29.49 3.76
CA ARG A 53 -3.35 -29.55 4.82
C ARG A 53 -4.69 -28.97 4.37
N LEU A 54 -4.67 -27.89 3.59
CA LEU A 54 -5.89 -27.30 3.03
C LEU A 54 -6.52 -28.19 1.97
N LEU A 55 -5.73 -28.81 1.10
CA LEU A 55 -6.22 -29.77 0.11
C LEU A 55 -6.95 -30.94 0.79
N GLU A 56 -6.34 -31.55 1.81
CA GLU A 56 -6.98 -32.61 2.59
C GLU A 56 -8.32 -32.15 3.21
N ARG A 57 -8.36 -30.94 3.79
CA ARG A 57 -9.59 -30.36 4.36
C ARG A 57 -10.66 -30.06 3.32
N SER A 58 -10.25 -29.66 2.12
CA SER A 58 -11.13 -29.38 0.99
C SER A 58 -11.59 -30.65 0.27
N GLY A 59 -11.09 -31.84 0.62
CA GLY A 59 -11.34 -33.06 -0.15
C GLY A 59 -10.79 -32.99 -1.57
N ASP A 60 -9.66 -32.30 -1.75
CA ASP A 60 -8.99 -32.02 -3.02
C ASP A 60 -9.75 -31.09 -4.00
N ASP A 61 -10.77 -30.36 -3.54
CA ASP A 61 -11.54 -29.41 -4.38
C ASP A 61 -10.72 -28.15 -4.78
N GLY A 62 -9.60 -27.87 -4.09
CA GLY A 62 -8.59 -26.89 -4.51
C GLY A 62 -8.31 -25.80 -3.49
N VAL A 63 -7.24 -25.03 -3.72
CA VAL A 63 -6.82 -23.92 -2.86
C VAL A 63 -6.49 -22.68 -3.70
N VAL A 64 -7.05 -21.53 -3.32
CA VAL A 64 -6.61 -20.22 -3.83
C VAL A 64 -5.66 -19.58 -2.81
N ALA A 65 -4.44 -19.29 -3.25
CA ALA A 65 -3.41 -18.66 -2.44
C ALA A 65 -3.13 -17.23 -2.92
N LEU A 66 -3.37 -16.25 -2.06
CA LEU A 66 -3.12 -14.84 -2.34
C LEU A 66 -2.01 -14.32 -1.45
N HIS A 67 -0.93 -13.84 -2.04
CA HIS A 67 0.23 -13.35 -1.28
C HIS A 67 0.62 -11.94 -1.66
N ILE A 68 1.38 -11.28 -0.80
CA ILE A 68 1.97 -9.97 -1.13
C ILE A 68 2.68 -9.99 -2.49
N SER A 69 2.65 -8.86 -3.18
CA SER A 69 3.36 -8.65 -4.45
C SER A 69 4.74 -9.31 -4.47
N LYS A 70 5.03 -10.05 -5.55
CA LYS A 70 6.34 -10.68 -5.79
C LYS A 70 7.50 -9.69 -5.85
N GLU A 71 7.20 -8.41 -6.08
CA GLU A 71 8.20 -7.33 -6.11
C GLU A 71 8.54 -6.80 -4.71
N LEU A 72 7.75 -7.16 -3.69
CA LEU A 72 7.96 -6.75 -2.29
C LEU A 72 8.50 -7.90 -1.43
N SER A 73 8.15 -9.15 -1.76
CA SER A 73 8.57 -10.35 -1.04
C SER A 73 8.83 -11.54 -1.96
N GLY A 74 9.76 -12.41 -1.54
CA GLY A 74 9.98 -13.71 -2.17
C GLY A 74 8.88 -14.74 -1.94
N THR A 75 7.89 -14.43 -1.09
CA THR A 75 6.78 -15.33 -0.74
C THR A 75 6.04 -15.89 -1.95
N TRP A 76 5.76 -15.07 -2.97
CA TRP A 76 5.11 -15.56 -4.20
C TRP A 76 5.95 -16.64 -4.92
N SER A 77 7.27 -16.49 -4.94
CA SER A 77 8.18 -17.49 -5.54
C SER A 77 8.16 -18.79 -4.75
N SER A 78 8.21 -18.70 -3.41
CA SER A 78 8.07 -19.86 -2.52
C SER A 78 6.71 -20.55 -2.69
N ALA A 79 5.63 -19.78 -2.80
CA ALA A 79 4.27 -20.27 -3.02
C ALA A 79 4.15 -21.00 -4.36
N SER A 80 4.72 -20.43 -5.43
CA SER A 80 4.74 -21.04 -6.76
C SER A 80 5.49 -22.38 -6.76
N GLN A 81 6.62 -22.46 -6.03
CA GLN A 81 7.37 -23.71 -5.85
C GLN A 81 6.57 -24.75 -5.06
N ALA A 82 5.87 -24.33 -4.00
CA ALA A 82 5.01 -25.20 -3.21
C ALA A 82 3.81 -25.73 -4.00
N ALA A 83 3.16 -24.88 -4.81
CA ALA A 83 2.04 -25.29 -5.65
C ALA A 83 2.46 -26.28 -6.75
N ALA A 84 3.66 -26.14 -7.30
CA ALA A 84 4.17 -27.01 -8.36
C ALA A 84 4.30 -28.49 -7.96
N VAL A 85 4.38 -28.80 -6.66
CA VAL A 85 4.42 -30.19 -6.14
C VAL A 85 3.06 -30.75 -5.74
N LEU A 86 1.97 -30.00 -5.96
CA LEU A 86 0.60 -30.34 -5.53
C LEU A 86 -0.38 -30.54 -6.71
N ASP A 87 0.13 -31.00 -7.85
CA ASP A 87 -0.63 -31.47 -9.02
C ASP A 87 -1.64 -30.44 -9.59
N GLY A 88 -1.34 -29.14 -9.53
CA GLY A 88 -2.19 -28.09 -10.10
C GLY A 88 -3.49 -27.83 -9.33
N ARG A 89 -3.62 -28.32 -8.09
CA ARG A 89 -4.78 -28.07 -7.22
C ARG A 89 -4.68 -26.78 -6.41
N VAL A 90 -3.59 -26.02 -6.59
CA VAL A 90 -3.33 -24.76 -5.88
C VAL A 90 -3.09 -23.66 -6.90
N GLU A 91 -3.97 -22.67 -6.92
CA GLU A 91 -3.83 -21.46 -7.73
C GLU A 91 -3.16 -20.36 -6.88
N VAL A 92 -1.93 -20.01 -7.25
CA VAL A 92 -1.17 -18.94 -6.60
C VAL A 92 -1.31 -17.66 -7.41
N ILE A 93 -1.96 -16.65 -6.84
CA ILE A 93 -2.20 -15.36 -7.51
C ILE A 93 -1.05 -14.39 -7.17
N ASP A 94 -0.43 -13.82 -8.21
CA ASP A 94 0.41 -12.63 -8.04
C ASP A 94 -0.51 -11.42 -7.86
N THR A 95 -0.74 -11.03 -6.61
CA THR A 95 -1.69 -9.95 -6.30
C THR A 95 -1.21 -8.59 -6.78
N MET A 96 0.09 -8.44 -7.06
CA MET A 96 0.74 -7.14 -7.32
C MET A 96 0.35 -6.05 -6.29
N SER A 97 -0.07 -6.46 -5.10
CA SER A 97 -0.67 -5.57 -4.10
C SER A 97 -0.23 -5.93 -2.67
N GLY A 98 -0.90 -5.33 -1.68
CA GLY A 98 -0.68 -5.49 -0.25
C GLY A 98 -1.91 -5.00 0.55
N GLY A 99 -1.93 -5.27 1.85
CA GLY A 99 -3.03 -4.86 2.73
C GLY A 99 -4.39 -5.42 2.28
N MET A 100 -5.44 -4.65 2.55
CA MET A 100 -6.83 -5.11 2.39
C MET A 100 -7.26 -5.18 0.92
N VAL A 101 -6.41 -4.83 -0.05
CA VAL A 101 -6.65 -5.27 -1.44
C VAL A 101 -6.57 -6.80 -1.51
N ILE A 102 -5.56 -7.40 -0.88
CA ILE A 102 -5.43 -8.86 -0.76
C ILE A 102 -6.52 -9.41 0.16
N GLY A 103 -6.78 -8.74 1.29
CA GLY A 103 -7.82 -9.14 2.24
C GLY A 103 -9.21 -9.23 1.60
N GLN A 104 -9.62 -8.22 0.83
CA GLN A 104 -10.89 -8.24 0.12
C GLN A 104 -10.91 -9.25 -1.04
N ALA A 105 -9.80 -9.42 -1.76
CA ALA A 105 -9.72 -10.44 -2.80
C ALA A 105 -9.85 -11.86 -2.21
N ALA A 106 -9.29 -12.09 -1.02
CA ALA A 106 -9.45 -13.35 -0.28
C ALA A 106 -10.90 -13.56 0.17
N ILE A 107 -11.59 -12.51 0.65
CA ILE A 107 -13.02 -12.57 0.99
C ILE A 107 -13.87 -12.89 -0.26
N ALA A 108 -13.59 -12.26 -1.40
CA ALA A 108 -14.31 -12.53 -2.65
C ALA A 108 -14.14 -13.98 -3.13
N ALA A 109 -12.91 -14.51 -3.09
CA ALA A 109 -12.67 -15.92 -3.40
C ALA A 109 -13.38 -16.86 -2.40
N ALA A 110 -13.37 -16.53 -1.10
CA ALA A 110 -14.00 -17.36 -0.08
C ALA A 110 -15.54 -17.38 -0.23
N ARG A 111 -16.14 -16.23 -0.56
CA ARG A 111 -17.58 -16.14 -0.87
C ARG A 111 -17.94 -16.97 -2.09
N CYS A 112 -17.18 -16.85 -3.17
CA CYS A 112 -17.36 -17.66 -4.37
C CYS A 112 -17.27 -19.17 -4.05
N ALA A 113 -16.33 -19.58 -3.20
CA ALA A 113 -16.21 -20.96 -2.76
C ALA A 113 -17.39 -21.44 -1.90
N ASP A 114 -17.90 -20.61 -1.00
CA ASP A 114 -19.07 -20.93 -0.17
C ASP A 114 -20.36 -21.09 -1.01
N GLU A 115 -20.45 -20.33 -2.11
CA GLU A 115 -21.51 -20.47 -3.12
C GLU A 115 -21.32 -21.70 -4.03
N GLY A 116 -20.27 -22.49 -3.83
CA GLY A 116 -19.99 -23.72 -4.59
C GLY A 116 -19.20 -23.49 -5.88
N GLY A 117 -18.58 -22.32 -6.03
CA GLY A 117 -17.72 -21.98 -7.16
C GLY A 117 -16.50 -22.90 -7.29
N SER A 118 -16.09 -23.13 -8.53
CA SER A 118 -14.89 -23.88 -8.88
C SER A 118 -13.61 -23.09 -8.55
N LEU A 119 -12.45 -23.77 -8.57
CA LEU A 119 -11.14 -23.15 -8.35
C LEU A 119 -10.86 -21.99 -9.31
N ASP A 120 -11.24 -22.14 -10.60
CA ASP A 120 -11.10 -21.10 -11.61
C ASP A 120 -12.02 -19.90 -11.36
N GLU A 121 -13.26 -20.13 -10.91
CA GLU A 121 -14.21 -19.07 -10.56
C GLU A 121 -13.76 -18.31 -9.31
N CYS A 122 -13.27 -19.02 -8.29
CA CYS A 122 -12.71 -18.42 -7.08
C CYS A 122 -11.48 -17.56 -7.41
N ARG A 123 -10.58 -18.05 -8.29
CA ARG A 123 -9.47 -17.25 -8.80
C ARG A 123 -9.96 -16.01 -9.54
N GLY A 124 -10.97 -16.16 -10.40
CA GLY A 124 -11.57 -15.06 -11.15
C GLY A 124 -12.16 -13.96 -10.24
N ALA A 125 -12.87 -14.36 -9.19
CA ALA A 125 -13.43 -13.45 -8.18
C ALA A 125 -12.32 -12.66 -7.46
N ALA A 126 -11.26 -13.33 -7.01
CA ALA A 126 -10.10 -12.67 -6.42
C ALA A 126 -9.41 -11.71 -7.41
N GLN A 127 -9.20 -12.14 -8.65
CA GLN A 127 -8.53 -11.35 -9.67
C GLN A 127 -9.30 -10.07 -10.00
N HIS A 128 -10.63 -10.12 -10.05
CA HIS A 128 -11.47 -8.94 -10.28
C HIS A 128 -11.24 -7.85 -9.21
N VAL A 129 -11.19 -8.25 -7.95
CA VAL A 129 -10.91 -7.33 -6.83
C VAL A 129 -9.50 -6.76 -6.91
N ILE A 130 -8.52 -7.59 -7.28
CA ILE A 130 -7.13 -7.15 -7.45
C ILE A 130 -7.00 -6.13 -8.58
N ASP A 131 -7.65 -6.36 -9.73
CA ASP A 131 -7.56 -5.51 -10.93
C ASP A 131 -8.13 -4.11 -10.71
N THR A 132 -9.08 -3.97 -9.78
CA THR A 132 -9.69 -2.68 -9.40
C THR A 132 -9.02 -2.05 -8.16
N GLY A 133 -8.10 -2.78 -7.53
CA GLY A 133 -7.51 -2.40 -6.25
C GLY A 133 -6.50 -1.26 -6.34
N GLN A 134 -6.64 -0.30 -5.42
CA GLN A 134 -5.69 0.79 -5.22
C GLN A 134 -5.18 0.77 -3.78
N LEU A 135 -3.91 1.09 -3.56
CA LEU A 135 -3.31 1.17 -2.21
C LEU A 135 -2.36 2.36 -2.06
N TRP A 136 -2.74 3.36 -1.29
CA TRP A 136 -1.88 4.48 -0.91
C TRP A 136 -1.35 4.35 0.50
N LEU A 137 -0.05 4.52 0.68
CA LEU A 137 0.64 4.35 1.96
C LEU A 137 1.39 5.64 2.33
N PHE A 138 1.04 6.21 3.47
CA PHE A 138 1.79 7.27 4.12
C PHE A 138 2.72 6.67 5.17
N VAL A 139 3.99 7.03 5.09
CA VAL A 139 5.01 6.67 6.09
C VAL A 139 5.70 7.91 6.62
N ASN A 140 6.12 7.84 7.88
CA ASN A 140 6.81 8.94 8.53
C ASN A 140 8.25 9.12 8.03
N ARG A 141 8.90 8.02 7.66
CA ARG A 141 10.28 7.91 7.20
C ARG A 141 10.36 6.79 6.15
N LEU A 142 11.26 6.94 5.18
CA LEU A 142 11.49 5.94 4.14
C LEU A 142 12.72 5.06 4.41
N ASP A 143 13.46 5.30 5.50
CA ASP A 143 14.74 4.64 5.76
C ASP A 143 14.63 3.11 5.78
N THR A 144 13.62 2.57 6.46
CA THR A 144 13.45 1.11 6.57
C THR A 144 13.00 0.48 5.26
N LEU A 145 12.06 1.12 4.54
CA LEU A 145 11.70 0.72 3.17
C LEU A 145 12.90 0.76 2.21
N ALA A 146 13.77 1.77 2.34
CA ALA A 146 14.98 1.91 1.53
C ALA A 146 16.05 0.87 1.87
N ARG A 147 16.26 0.57 3.16
CA ARG A 147 17.21 -0.44 3.66
C ARG A 147 16.75 -1.84 3.30
N GLY A 148 15.45 -2.10 3.39
CA GLY A 148 14.83 -3.36 3.02
C GLY A 148 14.81 -3.65 1.52
N GLY A 149 15.16 -2.69 0.66
CA GLY A 149 15.20 -2.88 -0.79
C GLY A 149 13.85 -2.78 -1.51
N ARG A 150 12.79 -2.33 -0.83
CA ARG A 150 11.43 -2.19 -1.40
C ARG A 150 11.22 -0.86 -2.15
N LEU A 151 12.24 -0.01 -2.19
CA LEU A 151 12.25 1.24 -2.97
C LEU A 151 13.23 1.12 -4.13
N THR A 152 12.84 1.64 -5.30
CA THR A 152 13.76 1.72 -6.45
C THR A 152 14.95 2.64 -6.13
N ALA A 153 16.04 2.48 -6.89
CA ALA A 153 17.27 3.28 -6.71
C ALA A 153 17.00 4.79 -6.72
N GLY A 154 16.12 5.28 -7.60
CA GLY A 154 15.73 6.68 -7.67
C GLY A 154 14.91 7.17 -6.47
N GLN A 155 14.05 6.31 -5.91
CA GLN A 155 13.23 6.63 -4.75
C GLN A 155 14.00 6.60 -3.44
N ARG A 156 15.07 5.80 -3.36
CA ARG A 156 15.97 5.79 -2.18
C ARG A 156 16.57 7.17 -1.92
N LEU A 157 16.73 8.02 -2.94
CA LEU A 157 17.17 9.40 -2.72
C LEU A 157 16.16 10.21 -1.88
N LEU A 158 14.87 9.88 -1.94
CA LEU A 158 13.84 10.52 -1.12
C LEU A 158 13.97 10.19 0.37
N SER A 159 14.61 9.07 0.75
CA SER A 159 14.80 8.74 2.17
C SER A 159 15.78 9.70 2.84
N THR A 160 16.71 10.28 2.08
CA THR A 160 17.67 11.28 2.59
C THR A 160 17.09 12.69 2.71
N ALA A 161 15.91 12.94 2.14
CA ALA A 161 15.32 14.26 2.10
C ALA A 161 14.60 14.58 3.42
N LEU A 162 15.27 15.38 4.26
CA LEU A 162 14.73 15.84 5.54
C LEU A 162 13.39 16.57 5.34
N ALA A 163 12.43 16.31 6.23
CA ALA A 163 11.10 16.95 6.29
C ALA A 163 10.10 16.65 5.15
N ILE A 164 10.34 15.63 4.32
CA ILE A 164 9.31 15.13 3.39
C ILE A 164 8.45 14.07 4.10
N LYS A 165 7.14 14.13 3.88
CA LYS A 165 6.12 13.20 4.32
C LYS A 165 5.46 12.57 3.07
N PRO A 166 6.07 11.51 2.51
CA PRO A 166 5.65 10.96 1.22
C PRO A 166 4.37 10.13 1.36
N ILE A 167 3.56 10.18 0.31
CA ILE A 167 2.51 9.18 0.06
C ILE A 167 3.02 8.31 -1.08
N MET A 168 3.15 7.02 -0.80
CA MET A 168 3.48 5.98 -1.75
C MET A 168 2.19 5.39 -2.33
N HIS A 169 2.27 4.81 -3.52
CA HIS A 169 1.21 4.04 -4.17
C HIS A 169 1.82 2.74 -4.67
N LEU A 170 1.11 1.63 -4.51
CA LEU A 170 1.50 0.36 -5.10
C LEU A 170 1.02 0.28 -6.56
N ALA A 171 1.96 0.37 -7.51
CA ALA A 171 1.68 0.34 -8.95
C ALA A 171 2.55 -0.72 -9.63
N GLY A 172 1.95 -1.61 -10.42
CA GLY A 172 2.66 -2.72 -11.06
C GLY A 172 3.43 -3.58 -10.05
N GLY A 173 2.88 -3.78 -8.85
CA GLY A 173 3.53 -4.52 -7.77
C GLY A 173 4.61 -3.78 -6.98
N ARG A 174 5.01 -2.56 -7.40
CA ARG A 174 6.11 -1.80 -6.78
C ARG A 174 5.61 -0.55 -6.07
N LEU A 175 6.32 -0.15 -5.00
CA LEU A 175 6.05 1.13 -4.36
C LEU A 175 6.52 2.27 -5.26
N GLU A 176 5.61 3.14 -5.66
CA GLU A 176 5.80 4.37 -6.42
C GLU A 176 5.46 5.61 -5.59
N LEU A 177 6.00 6.78 -5.94
CA LEU A 177 5.68 8.01 -5.22
C LEU A 177 4.40 8.64 -5.78
N ALA A 178 3.34 8.67 -4.99
CA ALA A 178 2.06 9.29 -5.38
C ALA A 178 2.03 10.80 -5.12
N ALA A 179 2.56 11.23 -3.98
CA ALA A 179 2.60 12.64 -3.61
C ALA A 179 3.70 12.95 -2.59
N LYS A 180 4.20 14.18 -2.62
CA LYS A 180 5.08 14.73 -1.57
C LYS A 180 4.28 15.68 -0.71
N THR A 181 4.24 15.43 0.59
CA THR A 181 3.69 16.39 1.56
C THR A 181 4.74 16.75 2.60
N ARG A 182 4.40 17.64 3.54
CA ARG A 182 5.30 18.07 4.63
C ARG A 182 4.75 17.79 6.02
N THR A 183 3.44 17.57 6.13
CA THR A 183 2.76 17.33 7.41
C THR A 183 1.79 16.16 7.26
N ARG A 184 1.52 15.46 8.36
CA ARG A 184 0.55 14.35 8.39
C ARG A 184 -0.83 14.80 7.94
N SER A 185 -1.33 15.94 8.43
CA SER A 185 -2.64 16.48 8.03
C SER A 185 -2.74 16.72 6.52
N LYS A 186 -1.67 17.25 5.89
CA LYS A 186 -1.64 17.42 4.43
C LYS A 186 -1.54 16.09 3.69
N ALA A 187 -0.92 15.07 4.28
CA ALA A 187 -0.93 13.72 3.73
C ALA A 187 -2.35 13.12 3.76
N MET A 188 -3.05 13.24 4.89
CA MET A 188 -4.44 12.76 5.05
C MET A 188 -5.40 13.45 4.08
N GLU A 189 -5.38 14.79 3.99
CA GLU A 189 -6.16 15.54 2.99
C GLU A 189 -5.90 15.03 1.56
N ARG A 190 -4.62 14.73 1.26
CA ARG A 190 -4.24 14.22 -0.06
C ARG A 190 -4.71 12.79 -0.28
N MET A 191 -4.69 11.92 0.72
CA MET A 191 -5.24 10.56 0.64
C MET A 191 -6.75 10.57 0.38
N VAL A 192 -7.49 11.47 1.05
CA VAL A 192 -8.92 11.68 0.79
C VAL A 192 -9.15 12.06 -0.68
N THR A 193 -8.35 13.00 -1.19
CA THR A 193 -8.43 13.41 -2.61
C THR A 193 -8.12 12.25 -3.56
N LEU A 194 -7.12 11.42 -3.24
CA LEU A 194 -6.74 10.27 -4.06
C LEU A 194 -7.85 9.22 -4.11
N ALA A 195 -8.43 8.88 -2.95
CA ALA A 195 -9.55 7.94 -2.87
C ALA A 195 -10.80 8.46 -3.61
N ALA A 196 -11.14 9.74 -3.44
CA ALA A 196 -12.24 10.40 -4.14
C ALA A 196 -12.06 10.38 -5.67
N ASN A 197 -10.84 10.63 -6.16
CA ASN A 197 -10.55 10.56 -7.59
C ASN A 197 -10.62 9.13 -8.12
N ALA A 198 -10.11 8.14 -7.37
CA ALA A 198 -10.19 6.75 -7.78
C ALA A 198 -11.63 6.25 -7.87
N TYR A 199 -12.49 6.61 -6.91
CA TYR A 199 -13.93 6.34 -7.00
C TYR A 199 -14.54 6.99 -8.25
N ARG A 200 -14.22 8.28 -8.48
CA ARG A 200 -14.70 9.02 -9.66
C ARG A 200 -14.31 8.32 -10.96
N ASP A 201 -13.06 7.92 -11.11
CA ASP A 201 -12.56 7.30 -12.33
C ASP A 201 -13.36 6.03 -12.67
N VAL A 202 -13.69 5.22 -11.65
CA VAL A 202 -14.54 4.03 -11.81
C VAL A 202 -15.99 4.41 -12.14
N ALA A 203 -16.57 5.37 -11.42
CA ALA A 203 -17.96 5.76 -11.63
C ALA A 203 -18.20 6.48 -12.98
N GLU A 204 -17.26 7.30 -13.44
CA GLU A 204 -17.31 7.98 -14.74
C GLU A 204 -17.18 6.99 -15.91
N ALA A 205 -16.44 5.89 -15.74
CA ALA A 205 -16.34 4.84 -16.75
C ALA A 205 -17.68 4.11 -17.03
N LEU A 206 -18.66 4.24 -16.12
CA LEU A 206 -20.00 3.68 -16.27
C LEU A 206 -20.99 4.66 -16.91
N LEU A 207 -20.61 5.93 -17.12
CA LEU A 207 -21.47 6.87 -17.83
C LEU A 207 -21.59 6.47 -19.31
N PRO A 208 -22.76 6.67 -19.94
CA PRO A 208 -22.89 6.42 -21.36
C PRO A 208 -21.87 7.28 -22.12
N SER A 209 -21.03 6.66 -22.96
CA SER A 209 -20.27 7.44 -23.93
C SER A 209 -21.29 8.15 -24.81
N GLU A 210 -21.30 9.48 -24.84
CA GLU A 210 -22.11 10.20 -25.82
C GLU A 210 -21.66 9.74 -27.20
N SER A 211 -22.45 8.85 -27.82
CA SER A 211 -22.28 8.52 -29.22
C SER A 211 -22.45 9.84 -29.96
N SER A 212 -21.35 10.34 -30.50
CA SER A 212 -21.35 11.40 -31.48
C SER A 212 -22.38 11.04 -32.54
N SER A 213 -23.53 11.71 -32.48
CA SER A 213 -24.42 11.86 -33.61
C SER A 213 -23.66 12.70 -34.63
N GLU A 214 -22.80 12.04 -35.39
CA GLU A 214 -22.41 12.59 -36.68
C GLU A 214 -23.67 12.50 -37.55
N ASP A 215 -24.23 13.68 -37.80
CA ASP A 215 -25.23 13.96 -38.82
C ASP A 215 -24.77 13.34 -40.15
N GLY A 216 -25.26 12.13 -40.43
CA GLY A 216 -25.17 11.48 -41.73
C GLY A 216 -26.29 11.96 -42.63
N ASP A 217 -26.19 13.19 -43.12
CA ASP A 217 -26.88 13.62 -44.33
C ASP A 217 -26.28 12.85 -45.53
N THR A 218 -26.92 11.77 -45.95
CA THR A 218 -26.89 11.32 -47.35
C THR A 218 -28.25 10.76 -47.72
N GLY A 219 -28.83 11.36 -48.76
CA GLY A 219 -30.16 11.07 -49.26
C GLY A 219 -30.31 9.72 -49.96
N GLU A 220 -31.60 9.41 -50.17
CA GLU A 220 -32.20 8.63 -51.25
C GLU A 220 -31.45 7.38 -51.75
N ASP A 221 -31.99 6.20 -51.44
CA ASP A 221 -32.62 5.40 -52.51
C ASP A 221 -33.69 4.44 -51.97
N ALA A 222 -34.71 4.24 -52.80
CA ALA A 222 -35.86 3.39 -52.55
C ALA A 222 -35.57 1.92 -52.94
N GLY A 223 -36.16 0.96 -52.24
CA GLY A 223 -36.23 -0.40 -52.79
C GLY A 223 -36.50 -1.55 -51.85
N THR A 224 -37.78 -1.93 -51.80
CA THR A 224 -38.32 -3.29 -51.62
C THR A 224 -38.23 -3.98 -50.25
N ALA A 225 -39.44 -4.28 -49.76
CA ALA A 225 -39.78 -5.19 -48.69
C ALA A 225 -39.45 -6.65 -49.02
N ASP A 226 -39.05 -7.40 -48.00
CA ASP A 226 -39.34 -8.82 -47.89
C ASP A 226 -39.54 -9.20 -46.41
N GLU A 227 -40.64 -9.91 -46.16
CA GLU A 227 -41.07 -10.39 -44.85
C GLU A 227 -40.41 -11.75 -44.54
N GLY A 228 -39.94 -11.94 -43.31
CA GLY A 228 -39.43 -13.24 -42.87
C GLY A 228 -39.25 -13.29 -41.35
N ALA A 229 -40.21 -13.92 -40.69
CA ALA A 229 -40.32 -14.10 -39.25
C ALA A 229 -39.20 -14.97 -38.64
N ASP A 230 -38.98 -14.78 -37.33
CA ASP A 230 -39.30 -15.77 -36.28
C ASP A 230 -38.17 -16.04 -35.26
N THR A 231 -38.54 -15.90 -33.96
CA THR A 231 -37.96 -16.51 -32.74
C THR A 231 -36.47 -16.27 -32.42
N THR A 232 -35.97 -16.03 -31.20
CA THR A 232 -36.40 -16.35 -29.83
C THR A 232 -35.86 -15.27 -28.88
N ALA A 233 -36.76 -14.62 -28.14
CA ALA A 233 -36.42 -13.85 -26.95
C ALA A 233 -36.90 -14.66 -25.75
N GLU A 234 -35.99 -15.38 -25.08
CA GLU A 234 -36.20 -15.93 -23.74
C GLU A 234 -34.87 -16.49 -23.23
N HIS A 235 -34.21 -15.75 -22.33
CA HIS A 235 -33.30 -16.19 -21.25
C HIS A 235 -32.35 -15.03 -20.88
N ALA A 236 -32.90 -14.01 -20.23
CA ALA A 236 -32.10 -12.96 -19.57
C ALA A 236 -32.93 -12.29 -18.47
N LYS A 237 -33.43 -13.08 -17.51
CA LYS A 237 -33.99 -12.60 -16.24
C LYS A 237 -33.86 -13.70 -15.17
N SER A 238 -32.73 -13.74 -14.48
CA SER A 238 -32.62 -14.20 -13.08
C SER A 238 -31.13 -14.19 -12.69
N SER A 239 -30.66 -13.05 -12.18
CA SER A 239 -29.46 -12.95 -11.33
C SER A 239 -29.36 -11.51 -10.79
N GLU A 240 -30.43 -11.06 -10.15
CA GLU A 240 -30.39 -9.99 -9.14
C GLU A 240 -30.90 -10.65 -7.85
N GLU A 241 -30.21 -10.40 -6.73
CA GLU A 241 -30.28 -11.09 -5.40
C GLU A 241 -29.39 -12.35 -5.32
N THR A 242 -28.33 -12.42 -4.52
CA THR A 242 -28.11 -11.87 -3.17
C THR A 242 -26.60 -11.76 -2.92
N VAL A 243 -26.06 -10.54 -2.77
CA VAL A 243 -24.69 -10.34 -2.22
C VAL A 243 -24.87 -9.84 -0.79
N ALA A 244 -24.40 -10.61 0.19
CA ALA A 244 -24.36 -10.18 1.58
C ALA A 244 -23.40 -8.98 1.70
N ARG A 245 -23.97 -7.79 1.89
CA ARG A 245 -23.22 -6.56 2.13
C ARG A 245 -22.50 -6.65 3.46
N ILE A 246 -21.19 -6.41 3.47
CA ILE A 246 -20.47 -6.12 4.72
C ILE A 246 -21.04 -4.82 5.25
N THR A 247 -21.66 -4.87 6.42
CA THR A 247 -22.20 -3.68 7.08
C THR A 247 -21.17 -3.10 8.03
N GLU A 248 -21.31 -1.83 8.41
CA GLU A 248 -20.47 -1.22 9.46
C GLU A 248 -20.54 -1.99 10.79
N SER A 249 -21.54 -2.84 10.99
CA SER A 249 -21.71 -3.66 12.20
C SER A 249 -20.81 -4.89 12.23
N ASP A 250 -20.27 -5.32 11.08
CA ASP A 250 -19.42 -6.51 10.97
C ASP A 250 -17.93 -6.20 11.24
N VAL A 251 -17.57 -4.91 11.35
CA VAL A 251 -16.16 -4.45 11.38
C VAL A 251 -15.79 -3.65 12.64
N VAL A 252 -16.73 -3.42 13.56
CA VAL A 252 -16.42 -2.79 14.86
C VAL A 252 -16.23 -3.87 15.92
N VAL A 253 -15.06 -4.52 15.90
CA VAL A 253 -14.60 -5.31 17.06
C VAL A 253 -13.71 -4.40 17.90
N ARG A 254 -14.27 -3.92 19.02
CA ARG A 254 -13.50 -3.26 20.07
C ARG A 254 -12.52 -4.28 20.65
N ALA A 255 -11.23 -3.94 20.64
CA ALA A 255 -10.25 -4.63 21.46
C ALA A 255 -10.56 -4.30 22.94
N ASP A 256 -11.43 -5.10 23.57
CA ASP A 256 -11.56 -5.06 25.02
C ASP A 256 -10.27 -5.61 25.62
N GLY A 257 -9.49 -4.69 26.22
CA GLY A 257 -8.25 -4.97 26.91
C GLY A 257 -8.46 -5.97 28.03
N ASN A 258 -7.66 -7.04 28.02
CA ASN A 258 -7.63 -8.00 29.10
C ASN A 258 -6.92 -7.36 30.31
N GLY A 259 -7.71 -6.88 31.26
CA GLY A 259 -7.26 -6.48 32.59
C GLY A 259 -6.65 -7.67 33.32
N HIS A 260 -5.47 -7.44 33.90
CA HIS A 260 -5.00 -8.26 35.01
C HIS A 260 -4.87 -7.33 36.21
N ASP A 261 -5.81 -7.50 37.13
CA ASP A 261 -5.82 -6.92 38.46
C ASP A 261 -4.59 -7.40 39.25
N THR A 262 -3.80 -6.46 39.74
CA THR A 262 -3.18 -6.59 41.07
C THR A 262 -3.27 -5.23 41.76
N ASP A 263 -4.17 -5.16 42.74
CA ASP A 263 -4.16 -4.22 43.84
C ASP A 263 -2.78 -4.26 44.53
N ASP A 264 -2.21 -3.09 44.84
CA ASP A 264 -1.85 -2.73 46.21
C ASP A 264 -1.34 -1.27 46.29
N ALA A 265 -1.72 -0.64 47.38
CA ALA A 265 -1.63 0.77 47.71
C ALA A 265 -0.19 1.24 48.05
N ASP A 266 0.10 2.53 47.86
CA ASP A 266 0.17 3.50 48.97
C ASP A 266 0.73 4.86 48.51
N ASP A 267 0.17 5.89 49.14
CA ASP A 267 0.48 7.31 49.05
C ASP A 267 1.95 7.65 49.37
N ALA A 268 2.48 8.73 48.76
CA ALA A 268 2.92 9.94 49.48
C ALA A 268 3.81 10.88 48.62
N ASP A 269 3.63 12.15 48.92
CA ASP A 269 4.22 13.37 48.37
C ASP A 269 5.74 13.56 48.59
N ASP A 270 6.26 14.56 47.88
CA ASP A 270 7.38 15.47 48.21
C ASP A 270 8.79 14.88 48.45
N ASP A 271 9.77 15.28 47.64
CA ASP A 271 10.63 16.44 47.94
C ASP A 271 11.81 16.56 46.97
N ASP A 272 12.17 17.82 46.72
CA ASP A 272 13.37 18.28 46.04
C ASP A 272 14.67 17.90 46.79
N VAL A 273 15.77 17.98 46.04
CA VAL A 273 17.15 18.40 46.39
C VAL A 273 18.24 17.34 46.08
N PRO A 274 19.34 17.76 45.40
CA PRO A 274 20.40 16.88 44.91
C PRO A 274 21.53 16.74 45.95
N ASP A 275 22.54 15.93 45.64
CA ASP A 275 23.97 16.31 45.62
C ASP A 275 24.91 15.14 45.94
N ASP A 276 26.02 15.14 45.21
CA ASP A 276 27.36 14.61 45.49
C ASP A 276 27.62 13.19 46.02
N GLY A 277 28.70 12.62 45.47
CA GLY A 277 29.69 11.98 46.34
C GLY A 277 30.14 10.59 45.90
N ASP A 278 31.28 10.61 45.23
CA ASP A 278 32.26 9.55 45.05
C ASP A 278 32.33 8.43 46.13
N GLU A 279 32.79 7.27 45.64
CA GLU A 279 33.98 6.54 46.12
C GLU A 279 33.81 5.06 46.51
N GLN A 280 34.74 4.25 45.94
CA GLN A 280 35.34 3.00 46.45
C GLN A 280 34.75 1.63 46.07
N ASN A 281 35.22 1.12 44.92
CA ASN A 281 36.24 0.05 44.77
C ASN A 281 36.15 -1.21 45.67
N ALA A 282 35.98 -2.40 45.05
CA ALA A 282 36.87 -3.57 45.23
C ALA A 282 36.51 -4.73 44.27
N SER A 283 37.54 -5.49 43.93
CA SER A 283 37.76 -6.33 42.74
C SER A 283 37.60 -7.85 42.95
N ALA A 284 37.46 -8.58 41.83
CA ALA A 284 37.98 -9.94 41.58
C ALA A 284 37.83 -10.25 40.06
N VAL A 285 38.84 -10.06 39.20
CA VAL A 285 40.00 -10.92 38.81
C VAL A 285 39.66 -12.26 38.13
N SER A 286 39.97 -12.36 36.83
CA SER A 286 40.61 -13.50 36.15
C SER A 286 41.13 -13.05 34.75
N ASP A 287 42.44 -12.81 34.56
CA ASP A 287 43.45 -13.66 33.86
C ASP A 287 43.05 -13.98 32.40
N LYS A 288 43.71 -13.64 31.26
CA LYS A 288 45.10 -13.33 30.79
C LYS A 288 45.02 -13.04 29.26
N PRO A 289 46.11 -12.85 28.46
CA PRO A 289 47.37 -12.07 28.62
C PRO A 289 47.62 -11.07 27.44
N GLU A 290 48.65 -10.23 27.57
CA GLU A 290 49.19 -9.25 26.61
C GLU A 290 50.02 -9.86 25.44
N PRO A 291 50.32 -9.07 24.37
CA PRO A 291 50.90 -9.54 23.12
C PRO A 291 52.43 -9.47 23.05
N GLU A 292 53.05 -10.38 22.30
CA GLU A 292 54.46 -10.33 21.93
C GLU A 292 54.68 -9.63 20.57
N SER A 293 55.73 -8.80 20.57
CA SER A 293 56.37 -8.06 19.48
C SER A 293 57.07 -8.94 18.46
N LEU A 294 57.11 -8.53 17.18
CA LEU A 294 58.22 -8.82 16.27
C LEU A 294 58.50 -7.65 15.32
N ASP A 295 59.80 -7.40 15.18
CA ASP A 295 60.49 -6.26 14.56
C ASP A 295 60.55 -6.27 13.02
N ALA A 296 61.04 -5.12 12.53
CA ALA A 296 61.26 -4.66 11.18
C ALA A 296 62.33 -5.42 10.37
N ASP A 297 62.24 -5.41 9.03
CA ASP A 297 63.02 -4.50 8.15
C ASP A 297 63.04 -4.96 6.66
N ASP A 298 63.31 -3.97 5.79
CA ASP A 298 63.79 -3.98 4.40
C ASP A 298 62.85 -3.66 3.19
N VAL A 299 62.89 -2.35 2.81
CA VAL A 299 63.32 -1.78 1.48
C VAL A 299 62.28 -1.61 0.33
N PRO A 300 62.27 -0.54 -0.52
CA PRO A 300 62.70 0.88 -0.40
C PRO A 300 61.78 1.93 -1.12
N GLU A 301 62.26 3.19 -1.16
CA GLU A 301 61.68 4.50 -1.55
C GLU A 301 61.33 4.82 -3.03
N SER A 302 60.24 5.63 -3.21
CA SER A 302 60.00 6.90 -3.98
C SER A 302 60.52 7.14 -5.43
N PRO A 303 60.11 8.18 -6.21
CA PRO A 303 59.24 9.37 -5.94
C PRO A 303 58.26 9.81 -7.07
N ASP A 304 57.33 10.77 -6.79
CA ASP A 304 57.23 12.13 -7.40
C ASP A 304 55.81 12.78 -7.33
N ARG A 305 55.76 14.08 -6.98
CA ARG A 305 54.56 14.97 -6.98
C ARG A 305 54.56 15.92 -8.18
N PRO A 306 53.39 16.45 -8.61
CA PRO A 306 53.27 17.92 -8.76
C PRO A 306 51.83 18.44 -8.52
N ARG A 307 51.45 19.72 -8.51
CA ARG A 307 52.00 21.06 -8.16
C ARG A 307 50.78 22.02 -8.22
N ILE A 308 50.79 23.04 -7.36
CA ILE A 308 49.85 24.19 -7.38
C ILE A 308 50.33 25.18 -8.46
N PHE A 309 49.42 25.82 -9.21
CA PHE A 309 49.75 27.03 -9.97
C PHE A 309 48.64 28.09 -9.88
N ASN A 310 49.12 29.31 -9.61
CA ASN A 310 48.39 30.57 -9.50
C ASN A 310 48.61 31.36 -10.79
N PHE A 311 47.63 32.12 -11.28
CA PHE A 311 47.87 33.27 -12.17
C PHE A 311 46.74 34.29 -12.03
N GLY A 312 47.10 35.57 -11.92
CA GLY A 312 46.16 36.69 -11.80
C GLY A 312 46.25 37.69 -12.95
N GLY A 313 45.17 38.47 -13.14
CA GLY A 313 45.24 39.92 -13.42
C GLY A 313 44.75 40.46 -14.78
N ARG A 314 43.74 41.37 -14.68
CA ARG A 314 43.20 42.38 -15.65
C ARG A 314 42.17 41.86 -16.66
N ASP A 315 41.07 42.54 -17.00
CA ASP A 315 40.76 43.98 -17.00
C ASP A 315 39.25 44.26 -16.84
N ARG A 316 38.88 45.50 -16.48
CA ARG A 316 37.50 45.98 -16.24
C ARG A 316 36.79 46.45 -17.53
N SER A 317 35.46 46.50 -17.42
CA SER A 317 34.46 47.35 -18.12
C SER A 317 33.58 46.70 -19.21
N ASP A 318 32.30 47.10 -19.16
CA ASP A 318 31.19 46.90 -20.09
C ASP A 318 30.48 45.53 -20.14
N LYS A 319 29.50 45.34 -19.23
CA LYS A 319 28.19 44.67 -19.47
C LYS A 319 27.41 44.48 -18.15
N ALA A 320 27.05 45.58 -17.48
CA ALA A 320 26.14 45.55 -16.35
C ALA A 320 24.88 46.37 -16.69
N ASP A 321 24.09 45.92 -17.66
CA ASP A 321 22.71 46.43 -17.85
C ASP A 321 21.79 45.53 -18.71
N LYS A 322 22.17 44.26 -18.97
CA LYS A 322 21.35 43.32 -19.76
C LYS A 322 20.99 42.01 -19.06
N SER A 323 21.56 41.71 -17.89
CA SER A 323 21.29 40.47 -17.15
C SER A 323 20.14 40.57 -16.14
N GLU A 324 19.69 41.77 -15.75
CA GLU A 324 18.54 41.94 -14.84
C GLU A 324 17.18 41.92 -15.55
N LYS A 325 17.15 42.13 -16.88
CA LYS A 325 15.92 42.07 -17.67
C LYS A 325 15.55 40.64 -18.07
N SER A 326 16.52 39.78 -18.38
CA SER A 326 16.25 38.38 -18.79
C SER A 326 15.77 37.51 -17.62
N ASP A 327 16.34 37.70 -16.41
CA ASP A 327 15.97 36.92 -15.22
C ASP A 327 14.58 37.31 -14.67
N LYS A 328 14.12 38.55 -14.93
CA LYS A 328 12.76 39.01 -14.60
C LYS A 328 11.72 38.51 -15.58
N THR A 329 12.02 38.45 -16.88
CA THR A 329 11.11 37.88 -17.89
C THR A 329 10.98 36.36 -17.75
N ASP A 330 12.07 35.64 -17.46
CA ASP A 330 12.02 34.19 -17.24
C ASP A 330 11.26 33.83 -15.96
N LYS A 331 11.38 34.62 -14.88
CA LYS A 331 10.54 34.46 -13.67
C LYS A 331 9.07 34.79 -13.91
N ALA A 332 8.77 35.82 -14.68
CA ALA A 332 7.40 36.21 -15.01
C ALA A 332 6.72 35.17 -15.91
N GLU A 333 7.38 34.67 -16.97
CA GLU A 333 6.84 33.62 -17.84
C GLU A 333 6.67 32.28 -17.10
N LYS A 334 7.58 31.94 -16.18
CA LYS A 334 7.46 30.73 -15.35
C LYS A 334 6.35 30.88 -14.30
N SER A 335 6.15 32.08 -13.75
CA SER A 335 5.04 32.44 -12.87
C SER A 335 3.69 32.37 -13.60
N GLU A 336 3.60 32.94 -14.80
CA GLU A 336 2.39 32.95 -15.63
C GLU A 336 2.03 31.57 -16.18
N LYS A 337 3.01 30.75 -16.60
CA LYS A 337 2.75 29.33 -16.95
C LYS A 337 2.19 28.54 -15.78
N THR A 338 2.72 28.78 -14.57
CA THR A 338 2.23 28.12 -13.34
C THR A 338 0.82 28.59 -12.98
N GLU A 339 0.52 29.87 -13.17
CA GLU A 339 -0.81 30.44 -12.91
C GLU A 339 -1.85 29.94 -13.92
N HIS A 340 -1.51 29.92 -15.21
CA HIS A 340 -2.39 29.40 -16.26
C HIS A 340 -2.67 27.89 -16.12
N GLU A 341 -1.67 27.12 -15.69
CA GLU A 341 -1.83 25.69 -15.35
C GLU A 341 -2.71 25.50 -14.11
N ARG A 342 -2.54 26.32 -13.06
CA ARG A 342 -3.43 26.34 -11.89
C ARG A 342 -4.86 26.71 -12.25
N LEU A 343 -5.03 27.67 -13.16
CA LEU A 343 -6.35 28.13 -13.62
C LEU A 343 -7.04 27.04 -14.45
N ARG A 344 -6.29 26.29 -15.27
CA ARG A 344 -6.79 25.10 -15.99
C ARG A 344 -7.18 23.97 -15.06
N LEU A 345 -6.33 23.64 -14.08
CA LEU A 345 -6.63 22.61 -13.07
C LEU A 345 -7.84 23.00 -12.22
N ARG A 346 -7.94 24.28 -11.84
CA ARG A 346 -9.08 24.83 -11.10
C ARG A 346 -10.36 24.77 -11.95
N ARG A 347 -10.30 25.17 -13.21
CA ARG A 347 -11.45 25.09 -14.13
C ARG A 347 -11.88 23.64 -14.35
N ARG A 348 -10.95 22.70 -14.50
CA ARG A 348 -11.23 21.27 -14.60
C ARG A 348 -11.85 20.71 -13.31
N ALA A 349 -11.40 21.16 -12.13
CA ALA A 349 -11.99 20.77 -10.85
C ALA A 349 -13.37 21.42 -10.62
N GLU A 350 -13.60 22.64 -11.13
CA GLU A 350 -14.89 23.33 -11.09
C GLU A 350 -15.89 22.75 -12.12
N GLU A 351 -15.40 22.16 -13.21
CA GLU A 351 -16.18 21.46 -14.26
C GLU A 351 -16.41 19.97 -13.92
N GLN A 352 -15.85 19.44 -12.83
CA GLN A 352 -16.08 18.06 -12.42
C GLN A 352 -17.50 17.86 -11.88
N VAL A 353 -18.17 16.82 -12.38
CA VAL A 353 -19.46 16.37 -11.86
C VAL A 353 -19.30 16.03 -10.37
N PRO A 354 -20.12 16.54 -9.44
CA PRO A 354 -20.03 16.17 -8.03
C PRO A 354 -20.14 14.65 -7.84
N LEU A 355 -19.41 14.06 -6.89
CA LEU A 355 -19.41 12.60 -6.68
C LEU A 355 -20.81 12.02 -6.42
N ARG A 356 -21.68 12.80 -5.76
CA ARG A 356 -23.07 12.43 -5.50
C ARG A 356 -23.94 12.30 -6.76
N ASP A 357 -23.51 12.90 -7.87
CA ASP A 357 -24.22 12.93 -9.14
C ASP A 357 -23.66 11.88 -10.12
N LEU A 358 -22.61 11.16 -9.75
CA LEU A 358 -22.06 10.03 -10.51
C LEU A 358 -22.83 8.72 -10.23
N PRO A 359 -22.74 7.72 -11.12
CA PRO A 359 -23.25 6.38 -10.86
C PRO A 359 -22.73 5.81 -9.54
N ARG A 360 -23.61 5.18 -8.76
CA ARG A 360 -23.23 4.57 -7.48
C ARG A 360 -22.56 3.23 -7.73
N VAL A 361 -21.26 3.16 -7.46
CA VAL A 361 -20.48 1.91 -7.51
C VAL A 361 -20.24 1.42 -6.08
N PRO A 362 -20.69 0.21 -5.71
CA PRO A 362 -20.33 -0.43 -4.46
C PRO A 362 -18.82 -0.65 -4.40
N MET A 363 -18.18 -0.17 -3.33
CA MET A 363 -16.73 -0.31 -3.15
C MET A 363 -16.42 -0.50 -1.67
N HIS A 364 -15.35 -1.21 -1.38
CA HIS A 364 -14.81 -1.31 -0.02
C HIS A 364 -13.54 -0.49 0.11
N LEU A 365 -13.51 0.40 1.10
CA LEU A 365 -12.34 1.18 1.49
C LEU A 365 -11.87 0.75 2.88
N ALA A 366 -10.59 0.44 3.03
CA ALA A 366 -9.99 0.21 4.34
C ALA A 366 -8.97 1.29 4.65
N VAL A 367 -9.08 1.88 5.84
CA VAL A 367 -8.06 2.74 6.43
C VAL A 367 -7.17 1.88 7.31
N HIS A 368 -5.90 1.80 6.97
CA HIS A 368 -4.90 1.03 7.69
C HIS A 368 -4.14 1.92 8.66
N HIS A 369 -3.78 1.44 9.84
CA HIS A 369 -2.84 2.15 10.72
C HIS A 369 -1.88 1.25 11.48
N ARG A 370 -0.77 1.85 11.90
CA ARG A 370 0.06 1.32 12.98
C ARG A 370 0.29 2.42 14.01
N GLU A 371 -0.12 2.18 15.25
CA GLU A 371 0.10 3.12 16.37
C GLU A 371 -0.40 4.55 16.03
N ALA A 372 -1.54 4.63 15.35
CA ALA A 372 -2.14 5.89 14.89
C ALA A 372 -3.66 5.80 14.74
N GLU A 373 -4.32 5.09 15.66
CA GLU A 373 -5.77 4.86 15.66
C GLU A 373 -6.56 6.17 15.56
N ASP A 374 -6.25 7.17 16.40
CA ASP A 374 -6.90 8.49 16.36
C ASP A 374 -6.81 9.16 14.97
N ALA A 375 -5.65 9.05 14.31
CA ALA A 375 -5.45 9.64 12.99
C ALA A 375 -6.16 8.83 11.89
N ALA A 376 -6.29 7.52 12.07
CA ALA A 376 -7.08 6.68 11.17
C ALA A 376 -8.57 6.96 11.29
N GLU A 377 -9.10 7.14 12.49
CA GLU A 377 -10.50 7.53 12.69
C GLU A 377 -10.78 8.94 12.18
N GLU A 378 -9.85 9.89 12.34
CA GLU A 378 -9.93 11.20 11.69
C GLU A 378 -9.96 11.07 10.15
N LEU A 379 -9.07 10.25 9.57
CA LEU A 379 -9.04 10.01 8.14
C LEU A 379 -10.33 9.37 7.64
N ARG A 380 -10.86 8.37 8.36
CA ARG A 380 -12.14 7.72 8.07
C ARG A 380 -13.30 8.70 8.12
N ALA A 381 -13.37 9.56 9.13
CA ALA A 381 -14.41 10.60 9.22
C ALA A 381 -14.35 11.56 8.01
N ASN A 382 -13.14 11.97 7.61
CA ASN A 382 -12.94 12.82 6.43
C ASN A 382 -13.35 12.11 5.14
N LEU A 383 -13.03 10.82 4.99
CA LEU A 383 -13.42 10.01 3.83
C LEU A 383 -14.94 9.83 3.75
N ARG A 384 -15.61 9.51 4.88
CA ARG A 384 -17.09 9.43 4.94
C ARG A 384 -17.77 10.73 4.52
N GLY A 385 -17.17 11.88 4.84
CA GLY A 385 -17.70 13.18 4.45
C GLY A 385 -17.57 13.51 2.95
N GLN A 386 -16.70 12.79 2.22
CA GLN A 386 -16.39 13.08 0.82
C GLN A 386 -16.88 12.00 -0.15
N LEU A 387 -16.85 10.73 0.26
CA LEU A 387 -17.24 9.59 -0.57
C LEU A 387 -18.74 9.29 -0.46
N PRO A 388 -19.37 8.75 -1.52
CA PRO A 388 -20.76 8.31 -1.45
C PRO A 388 -20.97 7.16 -0.45
N GLU A 389 -22.19 7.04 0.10
CA GLU A 389 -22.56 6.00 1.07
C GLU A 389 -22.43 4.56 0.56
N CYS A 390 -22.32 4.35 -0.76
CA CYS A 390 -22.06 3.02 -1.33
C CYS A 390 -20.61 2.55 -1.13
N VAL A 391 -19.74 3.40 -0.57
CA VAL A 391 -18.40 3.02 -0.16
C VAL A 391 -18.41 2.63 1.31
N VAL A 392 -18.20 1.34 1.59
CA VAL A 392 -18.07 0.83 2.96
C VAL A 392 -16.67 1.16 3.47
N ILE A 393 -16.56 1.78 4.65
CA ILE A 393 -15.27 2.22 5.21
C ILE A 393 -14.95 1.53 6.54
N SER A 394 -13.90 0.70 6.52
CA SER A 394 -13.34 0.06 7.71
C SER A 394 -12.04 0.71 8.18
N VAL A 395 -11.70 0.46 9.44
CA VAL A 395 -10.36 0.70 10.00
C VAL A 395 -9.75 -0.65 10.33
N VAL A 396 -8.48 -0.85 9.96
CA VAL A 396 -7.75 -2.10 10.18
C VAL A 396 -6.33 -1.82 10.64
N ASP A 397 -5.77 -2.74 11.41
CA ASP A 397 -4.36 -2.68 11.80
C ASP A 397 -3.44 -3.12 10.65
N ILE A 398 -2.34 -2.40 10.49
CA ILE A 398 -1.20 -2.85 9.69
C ILE A 398 -0.53 -3.99 10.46
N SER A 399 -0.37 -5.13 9.77
CA SER A 399 0.29 -6.31 10.36
C SER A 399 1.70 -5.98 10.83
N HIS A 400 2.15 -6.70 11.84
CA HIS A 400 3.45 -6.44 12.46
C HIS A 400 4.61 -6.50 11.44
N ALA A 401 4.62 -7.48 10.54
CA ALA A 401 5.65 -7.58 9.50
C ALA A 401 5.65 -6.38 8.54
N MET A 402 4.49 -5.82 8.20
CA MET A 402 4.44 -4.58 7.43
C MET A 402 4.91 -3.39 8.26
N ALA A 403 4.53 -3.34 9.54
CA ALA A 403 4.89 -2.29 10.48
C ALA A 403 6.41 -2.14 10.66
N VAL A 404 7.17 -3.25 10.62
CA VAL A 404 8.65 -3.21 10.63
C VAL A 404 9.18 -2.29 9.52
N HIS A 405 8.57 -2.30 8.33
CA HIS A 405 9.01 -1.47 7.21
C HIS A 405 8.39 -0.07 7.19
N THR A 406 7.12 0.04 7.56
CA THR A 406 6.38 1.32 7.48
C THR A 406 6.63 2.24 8.67
N GLY A 407 7.04 1.65 9.81
CA GLY A 407 7.25 2.32 11.08
C GLY A 407 5.96 2.77 11.77
N PRO A 408 6.08 3.27 13.01
CA PRO A 408 4.96 3.78 13.77
C PRO A 408 4.38 5.05 13.14
N GLY A 409 3.08 5.25 13.33
CA GLY A 409 2.34 6.37 12.76
C GLY A 409 2.08 6.26 11.26
N ALA A 410 2.31 5.09 10.68
CA ALA A 410 1.94 4.81 9.30
C ALA A 410 0.42 4.78 9.12
N LEU A 411 -0.03 5.28 7.98
CA LEU A 411 -1.44 5.23 7.56
C LEU A 411 -1.49 4.71 6.13
N ALA A 412 -2.49 3.92 5.79
CA ALA A 412 -2.76 3.58 4.40
C ALA A 412 -4.26 3.65 4.08
N VAL A 413 -4.57 3.80 2.81
CA VAL A 413 -5.93 3.70 2.28
C VAL A 413 -5.89 2.70 1.13
N SER A 414 -6.66 1.62 1.26
CA SER A 414 -6.94 0.74 0.13
C SER A 414 -8.38 0.91 -0.32
N LEU A 415 -8.62 0.86 -1.62
CA LEU A 415 -9.95 0.95 -2.22
C LEU A 415 -10.07 -0.16 -3.27
N VAL A 416 -11.15 -0.93 -3.22
CA VAL A 416 -11.46 -2.00 -4.18
C VAL A 416 -12.93 -1.93 -4.58
N GLN A 417 -13.25 -2.44 -5.77
CA GLN A 417 -14.63 -2.69 -6.16
C GLN A 417 -15.11 -4.02 -5.59
N ASP A 418 -16.35 -4.06 -5.10
CA ASP A 418 -17.00 -5.28 -4.58
C ASP A 418 -17.34 -6.29 -5.67
#